data_AF-A0A0C5AC59-F1
#
_entry.id   AF-A0A0C5AC59-F1
#
_cell.length_a   1.000
_cell.length_b   1.000
_cell.length_c   1.000
_cell.angle_alpha   90.00
_cell.angle_beta   90.00
_cell.angle_gamma   90.00
#
_symmetry.space_group_name_H-M   'P 1'
#
loop_
_entity.id
_entity.type
_entity.pdbx_description
1 polymer ?
#
loop_
_entity_poly.entity_id
_entity_poly.type
_entity_poly.pdbx_seq_one_letter_code
_entity_poly.pdbx_strand_id
1 'polypeptide(L)'
;VGLTEEQATTQGLQVDTRVLSLDSVPRALVNFDTQGFIKMVAEQDSGRLLGVQAVAAEAGELIQTAVMVMRANMTVQEMAEEL
;
A
#
# COMPACT_ATOMS: atom_id res chain seq x y z
N VAL A 1 -4.38 -7.30 -0.42
CA VAL A 1 -4.63 -7.60 -1.84
C VAL A 1 -3.33 -7.56 -2.61
N GLY A 2 -3.20 -8.31 -3.70
CA GLY A 2 -1.92 -8.42 -4.43
C GLY A 2 -0.90 -9.31 -3.72
N LEU A 3 0.39 -9.10 -4.01
CA LEU A 3 1.50 -9.88 -3.46
C LEU A 3 1.96 -9.36 -2.11
N THR A 4 2.34 -10.27 -1.21
CA THR A 4 3.20 -9.93 -0.07
C THR A 4 4.65 -9.83 -0.51
N GLU A 5 5.48 -9.19 0.30
CA GLU A 5 6.94 -9.13 0.12
C GLU A 5 7.55 -10.54 -0.02
N GLU A 6 7.16 -11.47 0.84
CA GLU A 6 7.61 -12.86 0.79
C GLU A 6 7.20 -13.55 -0.51
N GLN A 7 5.95 -13.36 -0.95
CA GLN A 7 5.45 -13.93 -2.21
C GLN A 7 6.17 -13.34 -3.43
N ALA A 8 6.40 -12.03 -3.44
CA ALA A 8 7.12 -11.35 -4.52
C ALA A 8 8.59 -11.80 -4.60
N THR A 9 9.26 -11.88 -3.45
CA THR A 9 10.65 -12.35 -3.35
C THR A 9 10.76 -13.82 -3.78
N THR A 10 9.80 -14.68 -3.39
CA THR A 10 9.74 -16.08 -3.82
C THR A 10 9.55 -16.23 -5.33
N GLN A 11 8.91 -15.25 -5.98
CA GLN A 11 8.77 -15.18 -7.44
C GLN A 11 10.01 -14.58 -8.15
N GLY A 12 11.06 -14.23 -7.40
CA GLY A 12 12.29 -13.65 -7.94
C GLY A 12 12.17 -12.16 -8.28
N LEU A 13 11.14 -11.48 -7.80
CA LEU A 13 10.99 -10.03 -7.98
C LEU A 13 11.84 -9.28 -6.97
N GLN A 14 12.48 -8.20 -7.40
CA GLN A 14 13.06 -7.21 -6.50
C GLN A 14 11.98 -6.21 -6.10
N VAL A 15 11.80 -6.01 -4.79
CA VAL A 15 10.70 -5.20 -4.27
C VAL A 15 11.18 -4.17 -3.25
N ASP A 16 10.61 -2.96 -3.31
CA ASP A 16 10.63 -2.00 -2.20
C ASP A 16 9.34 -2.16 -1.41
N THR A 17 9.48 -2.36 -0.11
CA THR A 17 8.37 -2.57 0.80
C THR A 17 8.38 -1.49 1.87
N ARG A 18 7.24 -0.81 2.04
CA ARG A 18 7.08 0.27 3.01
C ARG A 18 5.88 0.03 3.90
N VAL A 19 6.02 0.43 5.16
CA VAL A 19 4.95 0.39 6.17
C VAL A 19 4.74 1.80 6.69
N LEU A 20 3.49 2.26 6.63
CA LEU A 20 3.02 3.51 7.20
C LEU A 20 2.13 3.19 8.40
N SER A 21 2.57 3.58 9.60
CA SER A 21 1.77 3.49 10.81
C SER A 21 0.65 4.52 10.80
N LEU A 22 -0.53 4.18 11.33
CA LEU A 22 -1.67 5.12 11.35
C LEU A 22 -1.48 6.30 12.31
N ASP A 23 -0.58 6.18 13.29
CA ASP A 23 -0.14 7.33 14.11
C ASP A 23 0.53 8.45 13.29
N SER A 24 0.94 8.16 12.06
CA SER A 24 1.53 9.11 11.11
C SER A 24 0.51 9.63 10.10
N VAL A 25 -0.76 9.22 10.20
CA VAL A 25 -1.85 9.62 9.31
C VAL A 25 -2.68 10.71 9.99
N PRO A 26 -2.72 11.96 9.47
CA PRO A 26 -3.42 13.07 10.13
C PRO A 26 -4.89 12.79 10.43
N ARG A 27 -5.60 12.11 9.52
CA ARG A 27 -7.01 11.76 9.72
C ARG A 27 -7.20 10.76 10.87
N ALA A 28 -6.32 9.76 10.98
CA ALA A 28 -6.33 8.80 12.08
C ALA A 28 -6.05 9.47 13.43
N LEU A 29 -5.13 10.44 13.47
CA LEU A 29 -4.87 11.26 14.65
C LEU A 29 -6.10 12.06 15.09
N VAL A 30 -6.76 12.74 14.15
CA VAL A 30 -7.98 13.53 14.44
C VAL A 30 -9.15 12.66 14.90
N ASN A 31 -9.27 11.45 14.35
CA ASN A 31 -10.32 10.50 14.71
C ASN A 31 -10.01 9.68 15.98
N PHE A 32 -8.82 9.86 16.59
CA PHE A 32 -8.31 9.03 17.69
C PHE A 32 -8.28 7.53 17.36
N ASP A 33 -8.10 7.18 16.08
CA ASP A 33 -8.04 5.82 15.58
C ASP A 33 -6.69 5.54 14.91
N THR A 34 -5.65 5.50 15.72
CA THR A 34 -4.25 5.37 15.28
C THR A 34 -3.74 3.92 15.31
N GLN A 35 -4.60 2.96 15.61
CA GLN A 35 -4.21 1.55 15.72
C GLN A 35 -4.16 0.89 14.34
N GLY A 36 -2.97 0.43 13.96
CA GLY A 36 -2.76 -0.35 12.74
C GLY A 36 -1.77 0.31 11.78
N PHE A 37 -1.80 -0.13 10.53
CA PHE A 37 -0.81 0.24 9.53
C PHE A 37 -1.31 0.03 8.10
N ILE A 38 -0.60 0.63 7.15
CA ILE A 38 -0.72 0.39 5.72
C ILE A 38 0.66 -0.08 5.23
N LYS A 39 0.74 -1.30 4.70
CA LYS A 39 1.94 -1.89 4.09
C LYS A 39 1.75 -1.95 2.58
N MET A 40 2.73 -1.44 1.84
CA MET A 40 2.77 -1.46 0.38
C MET A 40 4.00 -2.23 -0.10
N VAL A 41 3.83 -2.96 -1.19
CA VAL A 41 4.88 -3.71 -1.87
C VAL A 41 4.91 -3.23 -3.32
N ALA A 42 6.04 -2.70 -3.76
CA ALA A 42 6.24 -2.20 -5.11
C ALA A 42 7.46 -2.86 -5.76
N GLU A 43 7.44 -3.02 -7.08
CA GLU A 43 8.60 -3.49 -7.84
C GLU A 43 9.71 -2.43 -7.80
N GLN A 44 10.94 -2.84 -7.50
CA GLN A 44 12.05 -1.91 -7.26
C GLN A 44 12.44 -1.10 -8.51
N ASP A 45 12.42 -1.72 -9.69
CA ASP A 45 12.87 -1.09 -10.93
C ASP A 45 11.83 -0.16 -11.54
N SER A 46 10.56 -0.58 -11.57
CA SER A 46 9.48 0.18 -12.20
C SER A 46 8.69 1.06 -11.23
N GLY A 47 8.78 0.80 -9.92
CA GLY A 47 7.91 1.41 -8.92
C GLY A 47 6.46 0.96 -9.00
N ARG A 48 6.12 -0.04 -9.83
CA ARG A 48 4.76 -0.56 -10.00
C ARG A 48 4.26 -1.17 -8.69
N LEU A 49 3.04 -0.82 -8.30
CA LEU A 49 2.41 -1.37 -7.10
C LEU A 49 2.04 -2.85 -7.32
N LEU A 50 2.59 -3.74 -6.48
CA LEU A 50 2.37 -5.19 -6.54
C LEU A 50 1.38 -5.68 -5.48
N GLY A 51 1.28 -4.97 -4.36
CA GLY A 51 0.40 -5.36 -3.26
C GLY A 51 0.24 -4.31 -2.18
N VAL A 52 -0.91 -4.38 -1.50
CA VAL A 52 -1.26 -3.54 -0.35
C VAL A 52 -1.92 -4.38 0.72
N GLN A 53 -1.51 -4.17 1.96
CA GLN A 53 -2.09 -4.75 3.17
C GLN A 53 -2.40 -3.62 4.13
N ALA A 54 -3.59 -3.61 4.70
CA ALA A 54 -3.99 -2.54 5.62
C ALA A 54 -4.73 -3.13 6.82
N VAL A 55 -4.43 -2.57 7.99
CA VAL A 55 -5.17 -2.75 9.24
C VAL A 55 -5.53 -1.35 9.71
N ALA A 56 -6.81 -1.01 9.60
CA ALA A 56 -7.38 0.30 9.92
C ALA A 56 -8.90 0.16 10.01
N ALA A 57 -9.62 1.05 10.71
CA ALA A 57 -11.09 1.03 10.68
C ALA A 57 -11.66 1.17 9.26
N GLU A 58 -10.99 1.92 8.39
CA GLU A 58 -11.40 2.17 7.01
C GLU A 58 -10.62 1.32 5.98
N ALA A 59 -10.02 0.20 6.41
CA ALA A 59 -9.21 -0.65 5.54
C ALA A 59 -9.97 -1.13 4.29
N GLY A 60 -11.29 -1.32 4.37
CA GLY A 60 -12.11 -1.72 3.22
C GLY A 60 -12.09 -0.71 2.07
N GLU A 61 -12.20 0.58 2.39
CA GLU A 61 -12.20 1.67 1.42
C GLU A 61 -10.81 1.86 0.80
N LEU A 62 -9.77 1.85 1.63
CA LEU A 62 -8.38 1.94 1.18
C LEU A 62 -8.00 0.80 0.21
N ILE A 63 -8.44 -0.41 0.54
CA ILE A 63 -8.15 -1.60 -0.28
C ILE A 63 -8.88 -1.54 -1.62
N GLN A 64 -10.07 -0.97 -1.70
CA GLN A 64 -10.76 -0.78 -2.97
C GLN A 64 -9.95 0.12 -3.93
N THR A 65 -9.42 1.23 -3.42
CA THR A 65 -8.53 2.11 -4.20
C THR A 65 -7.25 1.39 -4.61
N ALA A 66 -6.63 0.65 -3.70
CA ALA A 66 -5.44 -0.15 -4.02
C ALA A 66 -5.69 -1.16 -5.16
N VAL A 67 -6.87 -1.80 -5.20
CA VAL A 67 -7.24 -2.70 -6.30
C VAL A 67 -7.34 -1.94 -7.63
N MET A 68 -7.89 -0.73 -7.64
CA MET A 68 -7.98 0.09 -8.86
C MET A 68 -6.59 0.49 -9.37
N VAL A 69 -5.71 0.95 -8.49
CA VAL A 69 -4.31 1.33 -8.81
C VAL A 69 -3.54 0.13 -9.39
N MET A 70 -3.64 -1.04 -8.75
CA MET A 70 -2.99 -2.26 -9.25
C MET A 70 -3.55 -2.71 -10.61
N ARG A 71 -4.87 -2.59 -10.83
CA ARG A 71 -5.49 -2.91 -12.14
C ARG A 71 -5.03 -1.96 -13.24
N ALA A 72 -4.75 -0.71 -12.89
CA ALA A 72 -4.21 0.28 -13.81
C ALA A 72 -2.70 0.11 -14.07
N ASN A 73 -2.02 -0.83 -13.40
CA ASN A 73 -0.55 -0.99 -13.41
C ASN A 73 0.20 0.30 -13.05
N MET A 74 -0.40 1.13 -12.19
CA MET A 74 0.20 2.40 -11.77
C MET A 74 1.38 2.18 -10.82
N THR A 75 2.31 3.11 -10.87
CA THR A 75 3.44 3.23 -9.96
C THR A 75 3.03 3.91 -8.66
N VAL A 76 3.81 3.71 -7.60
CA VAL A 76 3.61 4.40 -6.31
C VAL A 76 3.71 5.92 -6.48
N GLN A 77 4.55 6.40 -7.41
CA GLN A 77 4.71 7.82 -7.70
C GLN A 77 3.46 8.41 -8.38
N GLU A 78 2.95 7.76 -9.43
CA GLU A 78 1.71 8.19 -10.10
C GLU A 78 0.53 8.18 -9.12
N MET A 79 0.45 7.18 -8.24
CA MET A 79 -0.56 7.14 -7.18
C MET A 79 -0.44 8.32 -6.19
N ALA A 80 0.78 8.79 -5.90
CA ALA A 80 1.01 9.91 -5.01
C ALA A 80 0.71 11.27 -5.66
N GLU A 81 0.75 11.37 -6.99
CA GLU A 81 0.49 12.59 -7.76
C GLU A 81 -1.01 12.80 -8.08
N GLU A 82 -1.83 11.75 -8.01
CA GLU A 82 -3.28 11.78 -8.27
C GLU A 82 -4.13 12.21 -7.05
N LEU A 83 -3.51 12.73 -5.97
CA LEU A 83 -4.14 13.16 -4.72
C LEU A 83 -3.68 14.56 -4.27
#